data_AF-A0A7S0NVG4-F1
#
_entry.id   AF-A0A7S0NVG4-F1
#
_cell.length_a   1.000
_cell.length_b   1.000
_cell.length_c   1.000
_cell.angle_alpha   90.00
_cell.angle_beta   90.00
_cell.angle_gamma   90.00
#
_symmetry.space_group_name_H-M   'P 1'
#
loop_
_entity.id
_entity.type
_entity.pdbx_description
1 polymer ?
#
loop_
_entity_poly.entity_id
_entity_poly.type
_entity_poly.pdbx_seq_one_letter_code
_entity_poly.pdbx_strand_id
1 'polypeptide(L)'
;AKAEAHSELVDETGGLSGAPLFEPSTEVLRDLYQRTHGRITLIGVGGVSSGKEAYEKIRAGASAVQLYTALAYEGPPIVPRIKRELAALLRADGFESVDAAVGSGGVPSGK
;
A
#
# COMPACT_ATOMS: atom_id res chain seq x y z
N ALA A 1 12.13 -16.97 -7.26
CA ALA A 1 12.79 -16.48 -8.48
C ALA A 1 12.60 -14.98 -8.54
N LYS A 2 13.67 -14.18 -8.55
CA LYS A 2 13.56 -12.73 -8.78
C LYS A 2 13.09 -12.53 -10.22
N ALA A 3 11.99 -11.83 -10.42
CA ALA A 3 11.62 -11.39 -11.77
C ALA A 3 12.76 -10.52 -12.30
N GLU A 4 13.42 -10.96 -13.35
CA GLU A 4 14.42 -10.16 -14.05
C GLU A 4 13.67 -9.00 -14.71
N ALA A 5 13.97 -7.78 -14.27
CA ALA A 5 13.41 -6.58 -14.86
C ALA A 5 14.06 -6.38 -16.24
N HIS A 6 13.36 -6.75 -17.31
CA HIS A 6 13.78 -6.48 -18.69
C HIS A 6 13.38 -5.06 -19.09
N SER A 7 13.97 -4.06 -18.44
CA SER A 7 13.74 -2.64 -18.74
C SER A 7 15.04 -1.99 -19.20
N GLU A 8 14.97 -1.15 -20.24
CA GLU A 8 16.11 -0.33 -20.69
C GLU A 8 16.60 0.65 -19.62
N LEU A 9 15.84 0.83 -18.54
CA LEU A 9 16.13 1.73 -17.42
C LEU A 9 16.85 1.03 -16.24
N VAL A 10 17.22 -0.25 -16.36
CA VAL A 10 17.83 -1.01 -15.24
C VAL A 10 19.17 -0.42 -14.78
N ASP A 11 19.95 0.13 -15.70
CA ASP A 11 21.29 0.69 -15.40
C ASP A 11 21.25 2.18 -15.01
N GLU A 12 20.07 2.81 -15.02
CA GLU A 12 19.91 4.20 -14.62
C GLU A 12 20.11 4.38 -13.11
N THR A 13 20.88 5.41 -12.74
CA THR A 13 21.11 5.73 -11.32
C THR A 13 19.94 6.52 -10.74
N GLY A 14 19.53 6.20 -9.51
CA GLY A 14 18.52 6.99 -8.79
C GLY A 14 17.57 6.14 -7.95
N GLY A 15 16.45 6.75 -7.56
CA GLY A 15 15.37 6.07 -6.82
C GLY A 15 14.29 5.55 -7.77
N LEU A 16 13.98 4.26 -7.68
CA LEU A 16 12.82 3.67 -8.33
C LEU A 16 11.52 4.08 -7.62
N SER A 17 10.42 4.24 -8.35
CA SER A 17 9.09 4.52 -7.79
C SER A 17 8.00 3.73 -8.52
N GLY A 18 6.74 3.87 -8.09
CA GLY A 18 5.60 3.24 -8.76
C GLY A 18 5.40 1.78 -8.42
N ALA A 19 4.73 1.05 -9.32
CA ALA A 19 4.28 -0.33 -9.12
C ALA A 19 5.38 -1.29 -8.63
N PRO A 20 6.65 -1.23 -9.11
CA PRO A 20 7.71 -2.12 -8.61
C PRO A 20 8.00 -1.98 -7.11
N LEU A 21 7.62 -0.86 -6.49
CA LEU A 21 7.77 -0.66 -5.07
C LEU A 21 6.61 -1.20 -4.24
N PHE A 22 5.47 -1.58 -4.83
CA PHE A 22 4.25 -1.88 -4.07
C PHE A 22 4.48 -2.96 -3.01
N GLU A 23 4.93 -4.14 -3.41
CA GLU A 23 5.22 -5.27 -2.51
C GLU A 23 6.28 -4.94 -1.46
N PRO A 24 7.53 -4.54 -1.82
CA PRO A 24 8.58 -4.34 -0.82
C PRO A 24 8.23 -3.24 0.18
N SER A 25 7.59 -2.15 -0.26
CA SER A 25 7.18 -1.09 0.67
C SER A 25 5.99 -1.49 1.54
N THR A 26 5.15 -2.45 1.12
CA THR A 26 4.07 -3.01 1.94
C THR A 26 4.60 -3.98 2.99
N GLU A 27 5.63 -4.75 2.67
CA GLU A 27 6.33 -5.59 3.65
C GLU A 27 7.00 -4.76 4.75
N VAL A 28 7.67 -3.66 4.39
CA VAL A 28 8.26 -2.72 5.36
C VAL A 28 7.21 -2.13 6.29
N LEU A 29 6.04 -1.74 5.78
CA LEU A 29 4.93 -1.27 6.63
C LEU A 29 4.51 -2.34 7.64
N ARG A 30 4.36 -3.59 7.20
CA ARG A 30 3.95 -4.70 8.06
C ARG A 30 4.96 -4.96 9.18
N ASP A 31 6.25 -4.99 8.85
CA ASP A 31 7.33 -5.17 9.83
C ASP A 31 7.38 -4.02 10.85
N LEU A 32 7.29 -2.77 10.38
CA LEU A 32 7.27 -1.61 11.27
C LEU A 32 6.04 -1.55 12.16
N TYR A 33 4.86 -1.88 11.63
CA TYR A 33 3.63 -1.90 12.42
C TYR A 33 3.72 -2.92 13.58
N GLN A 34 4.27 -4.11 13.30
CA GLN A 34 4.49 -5.15 14.31
C GLN A 34 5.49 -4.70 15.39
N ARG A 35 6.65 -4.18 14.99
CA ARG A 35 7.68 -3.70 15.93
C ARG A 35 7.18 -2.57 16.83
N THR A 36 6.39 -1.67 16.26
CA THR A 36 5.83 -0.52 16.98
C THR A 36 4.58 -0.88 17.79
N HIS A 37 4.02 -2.08 17.58
CA HIS A 37 2.77 -2.54 18.19
C HIS A 37 1.61 -1.56 17.91
N GLY A 38 1.57 -1.00 16.70
CA GLY A 38 0.57 -0.01 16.29
C GLY A 38 0.63 1.33 17.03
N ARG A 39 1.65 1.60 17.84
CA ARG A 39 1.78 2.85 18.62
C ARG A 39 2.29 4.04 17.82
N ILE A 40 2.85 3.79 16.64
CA ILE A 40 3.32 4.84 15.72
C ILE A 40 2.40 4.85 14.52
N THR A 41 1.84 6.02 14.20
CA THR A 41 1.07 6.23 12.98
C THR A 41 1.97 6.07 11.76
N LEU A 42 1.63 5.13 10.88
CA LEU A 42 2.36 4.88 9.65
C LEU A 42 1.60 5.43 8.44
N ILE A 43 2.31 6.04 7.50
CA ILE A 43 1.76 6.45 6.21
C ILE A 43 2.33 5.53 5.14
N GLY A 44 1.45 4.85 4.42
CA GLY A 44 1.81 3.91 3.37
C GLY A 44 2.13 4.62 2.05
N VAL A 45 3.34 4.42 1.56
CA VAL A 45 3.81 4.95 0.27
C VAL A 45 4.44 3.83 -0.56
N GLY A 46 4.54 4.06 -1.87
CA GLY A 46 5.13 3.12 -2.84
C GLY A 46 4.07 2.28 -3.56
N GLY A 47 3.94 2.51 -4.86
CA GLY A 47 3.16 1.65 -5.76
C GLY A 47 1.64 1.61 -5.56
N VAL A 48 1.03 2.63 -4.96
CA VAL A 48 -0.44 2.68 -4.80
C VAL A 48 -1.08 3.36 -6.02
N SER A 49 -1.94 2.62 -6.73
CA SER A 49 -2.70 3.04 -7.92
C SER A 49 -4.18 2.65 -7.88
N SER A 50 -4.58 1.78 -6.95
CA SER A 50 -5.97 1.31 -6.80
C SER A 50 -6.46 1.34 -5.35
N GLY A 51 -7.78 1.26 -5.15
CA GLY A 51 -8.36 1.11 -3.82
C GLY A 51 -7.99 -0.21 -3.16
N LYS A 52 -7.74 -1.27 -3.94
CA LYS A 52 -7.22 -2.56 -3.45
C LYS A 52 -5.82 -2.40 -2.87
N GLU A 53 -4.92 -1.74 -3.59
CA GLU A 53 -3.56 -1.49 -3.10
C GLU A 53 -3.55 -0.56 -1.88
N ALA A 54 -4.41 0.46 -1.85
CA ALA A 54 -4.58 1.30 -0.67
C ALA A 54 -5.09 0.48 0.54
N TYR A 55 -6.05 -0.41 0.30
CA TYR A 55 -6.59 -1.30 1.32
C TYR A 55 -5.55 -2.27 1.86
N GLU A 56 -4.71 -2.85 1.00
CA GLU A 56 -3.60 -3.72 1.39
C GLU A 56 -2.57 -2.98 2.26
N LYS A 57 -2.21 -1.74 1.90
CA LYS A 57 -1.34 -0.89 2.73
C LYS A 57 -1.95 -0.62 4.11
N ILE A 58 -3.25 -0.33 4.16
CA ILE A 58 -3.97 -0.07 5.42
C ILE A 58 -3.96 -1.32 6.29
N ARG A 59 -4.33 -2.46 5.72
CA ARG A 59 -4.30 -3.76 6.40
C ARG A 59 -2.90 -4.19 6.84
N ALA A 60 -1.85 -3.73 6.14
CA ALA A 60 -0.46 -3.94 6.54
C ALA A 60 -0.02 -3.03 7.70
N GLY A 61 -0.79 -2.01 8.07
CA GLY A 61 -0.52 -1.15 9.22
C GLY A 61 -0.50 0.36 8.93
N ALA A 62 -0.74 0.78 7.69
CA ALA A 62 -0.83 2.20 7.36
C ALA A 62 -2.16 2.83 7.83
N SER A 63 -2.11 4.01 8.43
CA SER A 63 -3.28 4.82 8.78
C SER A 63 -3.74 5.73 7.63
N ALA A 64 -2.84 6.02 6.68
CA ALA A 64 -3.12 6.79 5.47
C ALA A 64 -2.22 6.30 4.33
N VAL A 65 -2.54 6.65 3.08
CA VAL A 65 -1.69 6.36 1.91
C VAL A 65 -1.30 7.63 1.15
N GLN A 66 -0.11 7.62 0.55
CA GLN A 66 0.40 8.68 -0.30
C GLN A 66 0.49 8.23 -1.76
N LEU A 67 0.14 9.14 -2.67
CA LEU A 67 0.15 8.93 -4.11
C LEU A 67 1.15 9.89 -4.75
N TYR A 68 1.97 9.38 -5.66
CA TYR A 68 2.81 10.19 -6.53
C TYR A 68 2.79 9.64 -7.95
N THR A 69 3.45 8.50 -8.20
CA THR A 69 3.62 7.95 -9.54
C THR A 69 2.28 7.75 -10.25
N ALA A 70 1.29 7.16 -9.57
CA ALA A 70 -0.03 6.96 -10.17
C ALA A 70 -0.77 8.28 -10.44
N LEU A 71 -0.56 9.33 -9.62
CA LEU A 71 -1.12 10.67 -9.89
C LEU A 71 -0.48 11.30 -11.14
N ALA A 72 0.82 11.09 -11.36
CA ALA A 72 1.52 11.57 -12.54
C ALA A 72 1.05 10.87 -13.83
N TYR A 73 0.78 9.57 -13.78
CA TYR A 73 0.34 8.81 -14.97
C TYR A 73 -1.18 8.88 -15.23
N GLU A 74 -2.02 8.85 -14.20
CA GLU A 74 -3.48 8.74 -14.34
C GLU A 74 -4.23 10.05 -14.06
N GLY A 75 -3.52 11.05 -13.51
CA GLY A 75 -4.07 12.36 -13.19
C GLY A 75 -4.99 12.39 -11.96
N PRO A 76 -5.53 13.57 -11.62
CA PRO A 76 -6.36 13.79 -10.43
C PRO A 76 -7.56 12.84 -10.23
N PRO A 77 -8.25 12.32 -11.27
CA PRO A 77 -9.39 11.42 -11.11
C PRO A 77 -9.08 10.09 -10.38
N ILE A 78 -7.81 9.72 -10.23
CA ILE A 78 -7.43 8.53 -9.47
C ILE A 78 -7.86 8.59 -7.99
N VAL A 79 -7.85 9.79 -7.40
CA VAL A 79 -8.16 9.99 -5.98
C VAL A 79 -9.60 9.58 -5.64
N PRO A 80 -10.66 10.12 -6.29
CA PRO A 80 -12.03 9.67 -6.02
C PRO A 80 -12.28 8.21 -6.37
N ARG A 81 -11.56 7.65 -7.37
CA ARG A 81 -11.63 6.21 -7.70
C ARG A 81 -11.14 5.35 -6.53
N ILE A 82 -9.91 5.62 -6.05
CA ILE A 82 -9.30 4.91 -4.92
C ILE A 82 -10.20 5.00 -3.68
N LYS A 83 -10.74 6.19 -3.37
CA LYS A 83 -11.63 6.38 -2.23
C LYS A 83 -12.90 5.52 -2.32
N ARG A 84 -13.53 5.44 -3.49
CA ARG A 84 -14.74 4.63 -3.70
C ARG A 84 -14.44 3.14 -3.56
N GLU A 85 -13.37 2.68 -4.20
CA GLU A 85 -12.95 1.27 -4.16
C GLU A 85 -12.56 0.83 -2.75
N LEU A 86 -11.75 1.65 -2.05
CA LEU A 86 -11.38 1.41 -0.65
C LEU A 86 -12.61 1.31 0.25
N ALA A 87 -13.56 2.24 0.11
CA ALA A 87 -14.79 2.22 0.89
C ALA A 87 -15.68 1.00 0.58
N ALA A 88 -15.62 0.45 -0.64
CA ALA A 88 -16.32 -0.78 -0.97
C ALA A 88 -15.66 -2.00 -0.30
N LEU A 89 -14.33 -2.09 -0.34
CA LEU A 89 -13.56 -3.17 0.29
C LEU A 89 -13.71 -3.18 1.81
N LEU A 90 -13.64 -2.01 2.45
CA LEU A 90 -13.86 -1.89 3.90
C LEU A 90 -15.24 -2.43 4.31
N ARG A 91 -16.30 -2.05 3.58
CA ARG A 91 -17.66 -2.54 3.85
C ARG A 91 -17.80 -4.03 3.58
N ALA A 92 -17.18 -4.54 2.52
CA ALA A 92 -17.22 -5.95 2.17
C ALA A 92 -16.58 -6.83 3.27
N ASP A 93 -15.51 -6.35 3.90
CA ASP A 93 -14.82 -7.05 4.98
C ASP A 93 -15.38 -6.69 6.38
N GLY A 94 -16.46 -5.91 6.45
CA GLY A 94 -17.17 -5.60 7.71
C GLY A 94 -16.52 -4.53 8.59
N PHE A 95 -15.59 -3.73 8.05
CA PHE A 95 -14.99 -2.60 8.77
C PHE A 95 -15.88 -1.35 8.74
N GLU A 96 -16.08 -0.74 9.90
CA GLU A 96 -16.85 0.50 10.04
C GLU A 96 -16.06 1.76 9.67
N SER A 97 -14.72 1.69 9.69
CA SER A 97 -13.82 2.80 9.40
C SER A 97 -12.48 2.32 8.85
N VAL A 98 -11.68 3.25 8.33
CA VAL A 98 -10.28 2.97 7.94
C VAL A 98 -9.46 2.55 9.16
N ASP A 99 -9.61 3.25 10.29
CA ASP A 99 -8.90 2.94 11.53
C ASP A 99 -9.12 1.51 12.02
N ALA A 100 -10.34 0.99 11.88
CA ALA A 100 -10.68 -0.39 12.24
C ALA A 100 -9.94 -1.44 11.38
N ALA A 101 -9.52 -1.08 10.17
CA ALA A 101 -8.80 -1.96 9.26
C ALA A 101 -7.27 -1.87 9.39
N VAL A 102 -6.74 -0.88 10.13
CA VAL A 102 -5.28 -0.68 10.27
C VAL A 102 -4.65 -1.90 10.93
N GLY A 103 -3.72 -2.56 10.22
CA GLY A 103 -3.01 -3.73 10.75
C GLY A 103 -3.84 -5.02 10.83
N SER A 104 -5.08 -5.04 10.30
CA SER A 104 -5.95 -6.23 10.33
C SER A 104 -5.52 -7.35 9.37
N GLY A 105 -4.59 -7.06 8.46
CA GLY A 105 -3.99 -8.02 7.53
C GLY A 105 -2.91 -8.88 8.15
N GLY A 106 -3.13 -9.34 9.38
CA GLY A 106 -2.17 -10.07 10.20
C GLY A 106 -1.37 -11.13 9.43
N VAL A 107 -0.18 -11.44 9.94
CA VAL A 107 0.58 -12.62 9.48
C VAL A 107 -0.29 -13.86 9.73
N PRO A 108 -0.29 -14.88 8.86
CA PRO A 108 -0.86 -16.17 9.20
C PRO A 108 -0.37 -16.59 10.59
N SER A 109 -1.31 -16.84 11.50
CA SER A 109 -1.02 -17.43 12.80
C SER A 109 -0.45 -18.84 12.57
N GLY A 110 0.88 -18.95 12.59
CA GLY A 110 1.64 -20.18 12.81
C GLY A 110 1.73 -21.17 11.64
N LYS A 111 2.94 -21.38 11.12
CA LYS A 111 3.82 -22.49 11.55
C LYS A 111 5.27 -22.06 11.44
#